data_AF-A0A7C4VRS8-F1
#
_entry.id   AF-A0A7C4VRS8-F1
#
_cell.length_a   1.000
_cell.length_b   1.000
_cell.length_c   1.000
_cell.angle_alpha   90.00
_cell.angle_beta   90.00
_cell.angle_gamma   90.00
#
_symmetry.space_group_name_H-M   'P 1'
#
loop_
_entity.id
_entity.type
_entity.pdbx_description
1 polymer ?
#
loop_
_entity_poly.entity_id
_entity_poly.type
_entity_poly.pdbx_seq_one_letter_code
_entity_poly.pdbx_strand_id
1 'polypeptide(L)' 'FEFKVVEDAPEGKALQQLKDMGYAEKYRSLGNPIHLIGVEFSKKDRNLVAFDVETI' A
#
# COMPACT_ATOMS: atom_id res chain seq x y z
N PHE A 1 5.35 3.24 -0.68
CA PHE A 1 4.69 2.21 -1.50
C PHE A 1 4.97 0.87 -0.84
N GLU A 2 3.98 -0.02 -0.83
CA GLU A 2 4.11 -1.38 -0.31
C GLU A 2 3.42 -2.37 -1.26
N PHE A 3 4.04 -3.55 -1.44
CA PHE A 3 3.55 -4.59 -2.34
C PHE A 3 3.47 -5.93 -1.63
N LYS A 4 2.30 -6.58 -1.71
CA LYS A 4 2.08 -7.91 -1.12
C LYS A 4 1.58 -8.91 -2.14
N VAL A 5 2.00 -10.14 -1.92
CA VAL A 5 1.50 -11.29 -2.65
C VAL A 5 0.60 -12.10 -1.72
N VAL A 6 -0.65 -12.27 -2.13
CA VAL A 6 -1.68 -13.05 -1.43
C VAL A 6 -2.02 -14.30 -2.23
N GLU A 7 -2.63 -15.29 -1.59
CA GLU A 7 -2.97 -16.54 -2.28
C GLU A 7 -4.21 -16.41 -3.18
N ASP A 8 -5.28 -15.72 -2.72
CA ASP A 8 -6.58 -15.64 -3.43
C ASP A 8 -7.20 -14.23 -3.32
N ALA A 9 -7.73 -13.88 -2.16
CA ALA A 9 -8.43 -12.61 -1.92
C ALA A 9 -7.51 -11.52 -1.33
N PRO A 10 -7.88 -10.23 -1.50
CA PRO A 10 -7.15 -9.14 -0.86
C PRO A 10 -7.30 -9.21 0.66
N GLU A 11 -6.22 -8.86 1.37
CA GLU A 11 -6.15 -8.81 2.83
C GLU A 11 -6.12 -7.36 3.35
N GLY A 12 -5.92 -6.37 2.47
CA GLY A 12 -5.83 -4.96 2.84
C GLY A 12 -4.60 -4.62 3.69
N LYS A 13 -3.61 -5.51 3.71
CA LYS A 13 -2.42 -5.40 4.57
C LYS A 13 -1.31 -4.59 3.94
N ALA A 14 -1.33 -4.33 2.63
CA ALA A 14 -0.28 -3.56 1.96
C ALA A 14 -0.32 -2.09 2.41
N LEU A 15 -1.47 -1.40 2.23
CA LEU A 15 -1.59 0.00 2.63
C LEU A 15 -1.49 0.17 4.15
N GLN A 16 -2.08 -0.74 4.93
CA GLN A 16 -2.01 -0.67 6.39
C GLN A 16 -0.56 -0.79 6.90
N GLN A 17 0.22 -1.74 6.38
CA GLN A 17 1.63 -1.86 6.75
C GLN A 17 2.42 -0.60 6.38
N LEU A 18 2.17 -0.02 5.19
CA LEU A 18 2.84 1.21 4.76
C LEU A 18 2.58 2.37 5.74
N LYS A 19 1.36 2.45 6.30
CA LYS A 19 0.98 3.43 7.33
C LYS A 19 1.64 3.13 8.67
N ASP A 20 1.59 1.88 9.13
CA ASP A 20 2.13 1.47 10.42
C ASP A 20 3.65 1.70 10.52
N MET A 21 4.37 1.57 9.39
CA MET A 21 5.80 1.85 9.32
C MET A 21 6.15 3.35 9.34
N GLY A 22 5.18 4.25 9.18
CA GLY A 22 5.37 5.69 9.33
C GLY A 22 6.34 6.33 8.33
N TYR A 23 6.63 5.69 7.19
CA TYR A 23 7.66 6.18 6.25
C TYR A 23 7.40 7.60 5.73
N ALA A 24 6.13 7.99 5.58
CA ALA A 24 5.74 9.31 5.13
C ALA A 24 6.03 10.43 6.15
N GLU A 25 6.16 10.12 7.44
CA GLU A 25 6.39 11.12 8.48
C GLU A 25 7.67 11.93 8.25
N LYS A 26 8.70 11.28 7.68
CA LYS A 26 9.98 11.92 7.34
C LYS A 26 9.85 13.02 6.29
N TYR A 27 8.77 13.01 5.51
CA TYR A 27 8.56 13.92 4.40
C TYR A 27 7.44 14.94 4.66
N ARG A 28 6.70 14.80 5.78
CA ARG A 28 5.58 15.72 6.11
C ARG A 28 6.01 17.19 6.20
N SER A 29 7.23 17.47 6.67
CA SER A 29 7.74 18.84 6.78
C SER A 29 7.99 19.53 5.44
N LEU A 30 8.01 18.78 4.33
CA LEU A 30 8.20 19.34 2.99
C LEU A 30 6.93 20.00 2.44
N GLY A 31 5.78 19.81 3.08
CA GLY A 31 4.50 20.44 2.70
C GLY A 31 3.91 19.96 1.37
N ASN A 32 4.53 18.97 0.71
CA ASN A 32 4.03 18.36 -0.50
C ASN A 32 3.06 17.23 -0.16
N PRO A 33 2.00 17.00 -0.97
CA PRO A 33 1.15 15.83 -0.84
C PRO A 33 1.97 14.53 -0.91
N ILE A 34 1.69 13.59 -0.02
CA ILE A 34 2.35 12.28 -0.01
C ILE A 34 1.34 11.22 -0.38
N HIS A 35 1.59 10.52 -1.49
CA HIS A 35 0.75 9.41 -1.93
C HIS A 35 1.26 8.09 -1.34
N LEU A 36 0.46 7.50 -0.45
CA LEU A 36 0.61 6.15 0.03
C LEU A 36 -0.09 5.21 -0.93
N ILE A 37 0.64 4.24 -1.48
CA ILE A 37 0.12 3.28 -2.45
C ILE A 37 0.38 1.87 -1.90
N GLY A 38 -0.70 1.12 -1.71
CA GLY A 38 -0.68 -0.30 -1.32
C GLY A 38 -1.20 -1.17 -2.46
N VAL A 39 -0.49 -2.25 -2.77
CA VAL A 39 -0.85 -3.13 -3.88
C VAL A 39 -0.81 -4.59 -3.44
N GLU A 40 -1.83 -5.34 -3.81
CA GLU A 40 -1.93 -6.78 -3.52
C GLU A 40 -2.14 -7.59 -4.80
N PHE A 41 -1.30 -8.61 -4.98
CA PHE A 41 -1.29 -9.50 -6.14
C PHE A 41 -1.62 -10.93 -5.72
N SER A 42 -2.60 -11.54 -6.39
CA SER A 42 -2.98 -12.94 -6.17
C SER A 42 -2.06 -13.88 -6.95
N LYS A 43 -1.44 -14.86 -6.27
CA LYS A 43 -0.66 -15.91 -6.96
C LYS A 43 -1.55 -16.81 -7.81
N LYS A 44 -2.76 -17.09 -7.32
CA LYS A 44 -3.73 -17.97 -7.99
C LYS A 44 -4.22 -17.36 -9.29
N ASP A 45 -4.67 -16.12 -9.23
CA ASP A 45 -5.23 -15.42 -10.41
C ASP A 45 -4.15 -14.76 -11.27
N ARG A 46 -2.92 -14.68 -10.74
CA ARG A 46 -1.77 -14.00 -11.35
C ARG A 46 -2.11 -12.57 -11.76
N ASN A 47 -2.88 -11.89 -10.91
CA ASN A 47 -3.38 -10.56 -11.18
C ASN A 47 -3.46 -9.71 -9.90
N LEU A 48 -3.61 -8.40 -10.06
CA LEU A 48 -3.91 -7.48 -8.97
C LEU A 48 -5.31 -7.75 -8.42
N VAL A 49 -5.40 -7.88 -7.09
CA VAL A 49 -6.66 -8.10 -6.38
C VAL A 49 -7.03 -6.95 -5.45
N ALA A 50 -6.06 -6.09 -5.09
CA ALA A 50 -6.31 -4.78 -4.48
C ALA A 50 -5.27 -3.75 -4.91
N PHE A 51 -5.73 -2.50 -5.00
CA PHE A 51 -4.92 -1.32 -5.28
C PHE A 51 -5.53 -0.14 -4.52
N ASP A 52 -4.88 0.26 -3.43
CA ASP A 52 -5.36 1.33 -2.56
C ASP A 52 -4.41 2.52 -2.60
N VAL A 53 -4.99 3.71 -2.65
CA VAL A 53 -4.26 4.98 -2.63
C VAL A 53 -4.84 5.88 -1.55
N GLU A 54 -3.96 6.44 -0.73
CA GLU A 54 -4.28 7.49 0.21
C GLU A 54 -3.32 8.65 0.03
N THR A 55 -3.83 9.88 0.09
CA THR A 55 -3.01 11.09 0.02
C THR A 55 -3.08 11.79 1.37
N ILE A 56 -1.91 12.09 1.93
CA ILE A 56 -1.75 12.80 3.21
C ILE A 56 -0.85 14.03 3.08
#